data_AF-A0ABD5SHF8-F1
#
_entry.id   AF-A0ABD5SHF8-F1
#
_cell.length_a   1.000
_cell.length_b   1.000
_cell.length_c   1.000
_cell.angle_alpha   90.00
_cell.angle_beta   90.00
_cell.angle_gamma   90.00
#
_symmetry.space_group_name_H-M   'P 1'
#
loop_
_entity.id
_entity.type
_entity.pdbx_description
1 polymer ?
#
loop_
_entity_poly.entity_id
_entity_poly.type
_entity_poly.pdbx_seq_one_letter_code
_entity_poly.pdbx_strand_id
1 'polypeptide(L)'
;MSRADTRGFLTDKDKEWLRGEIDYEHRQSAANRRAAIRNRVAAALSDFAELNQHWTEKERRRTLDEVKDSEETAADIIEFLYIWLNERAADPEEMVGDQADDNALAFRRALCGGIKKGKQHFGSAPDPVLIDSNTELFEIPSADELQRELNTSQWRLLNEYVRGTFEGDDDEVIEKSEAANQYEIGLQLAVRDELHHRRVGADSEMNRHDQMIRASIPQFDSE
;
A
#
# COMPACT_ATOMS: atom_id res chain seq x y z
N MET A 1 -10.23 38.88 14.76
CA MET A 1 -10.64 37.46 14.76
C MET A 1 -11.15 37.14 13.35
N SER A 2 -10.27 36.72 12.44
CA SER A 2 -10.64 36.48 11.04
C SER A 2 -11.18 35.07 10.85
N ARG A 3 -12.28 34.99 10.09
CA ARG A 3 -12.92 33.77 9.58
C ARG A 3 -11.91 32.85 8.88
N ALA A 4 -11.62 31.70 9.50
CA ALA A 4 -11.48 30.37 8.90
C ALA A 4 -10.66 29.46 9.84
N ASP A 5 -11.24 29.06 10.97
CA ASP A 5 -10.85 27.79 11.61
C ASP A 5 -11.34 26.67 10.67
N THR A 6 -10.59 26.43 9.59
CA THR A 6 -10.90 25.37 8.64
C THR A 6 -10.61 24.06 9.35
N ARG A 7 -11.67 23.47 9.92
CA ARG A 7 -11.61 22.19 10.61
C ARG A 7 -11.24 21.13 9.58
N GLY A 8 -10.04 20.56 9.70
CA GLY A 8 -9.75 19.26 9.08
C GLY A 8 -10.63 18.16 9.69
N PHE A 9 -10.50 16.93 9.22
CA PHE A 9 -11.24 15.80 9.79
C PHE A 9 -10.91 15.56 11.29
N LEU A 10 -9.70 15.96 11.72
CA LEU A 10 -9.33 16.06 13.14
C LEU A 10 -9.81 17.37 13.75
N THR A 11 -10.50 17.28 14.88
CA THR A 11 -10.82 18.45 15.72
C THR A 11 -9.58 18.91 16.48
N ASP A 12 -9.59 20.14 16.98
CA ASP A 12 -8.46 20.67 17.76
C ASP A 12 -8.16 19.81 18.99
N LYS A 13 -9.20 19.33 19.67
CA LYS A 13 -9.04 18.37 20.78
C LYS A 13 -8.41 17.05 20.37
N ASP A 14 -8.59 16.60 19.13
CA ASP A 14 -7.91 15.38 18.67
C ASP A 14 -6.43 15.66 18.44
N LYS A 15 -6.10 16.81 17.86
CA LYS A 15 -4.72 17.24 17.64
C LYS A 15 -3.97 17.42 18.96
N GLU A 16 -4.57 18.14 19.91
CA GLU A 16 -4.05 18.31 21.27
C GLU A 16 -3.80 16.94 21.93
N TRP A 17 -4.75 16.01 21.81
CA TRP A 17 -4.61 14.68 22.42
C TRP A 17 -3.52 13.84 21.75
N LEU A 18 -3.44 13.85 20.42
CA LEU A 18 -2.42 13.12 19.65
C LEU A 18 -1.01 13.66 19.91
N ARG A 19 -0.88 14.96 20.19
CA ARG A 19 0.40 15.59 20.58
C ARG A 19 0.76 15.39 22.06
N GLY A 20 -0.13 14.80 22.85
CA GLY A 20 0.05 14.62 24.30
C GLY A 20 -0.13 15.91 25.10
N GLU A 21 -0.75 16.94 24.53
CA GLU A 21 -1.02 18.23 25.19
C GLU A 21 -2.20 18.11 26.17
N ILE A 22 -3.12 17.17 25.91
CA ILE A 22 -4.19 16.80 26.83
C ILE A 22 -4.11 15.30 27.13
N ASP A 23 -4.33 14.93 28.39
CA ASP A 23 -4.48 13.54 28.80
C ASP A 23 -5.85 13.32 29.47
N TYR A 24 -6.39 12.13 29.30
CA TYR A 24 -7.67 11.75 29.89
C TYR A 24 -7.43 10.89 31.13
N GLU A 25 -7.82 11.40 32.30
CA GLU A 25 -7.75 10.64 33.56
C GLU A 25 -8.50 9.31 33.50
N HIS A 26 -9.58 9.24 32.71
CA HIS A 26 -10.38 8.04 32.55
C HIS A 26 -10.02 7.27 31.27
N ARG A 27 -9.61 6.01 31.43
CA ARG A 27 -9.31 5.07 30.33
C ARG A 27 -10.43 4.97 29.30
N GLN A 28 -11.69 5.04 29.73
CA GLN A 28 -12.85 5.01 28.83
C GLN A 28 -12.92 6.26 27.93
N SER A 29 -12.58 7.44 28.46
CA SER A 29 -12.57 8.69 27.69
C SER A 29 -11.48 8.66 26.62
N ALA A 30 -10.29 8.17 26.95
CA ALA A 30 -9.21 7.96 25.99
C ALA A 30 -9.60 6.94 24.90
N ALA A 31 -10.23 5.82 25.28
CA ALA A 31 -10.71 4.81 24.34
C ALA A 31 -11.77 5.37 23.39
N ASN A 32 -12.75 6.12 23.92
CA ASN A 32 -13.78 6.78 23.12
C ASN A 32 -13.18 7.80 22.15
N ARG A 33 -12.17 8.58 22.60
CA ARG A 33 -11.45 9.52 21.75
C ARG A 33 -10.74 8.81 20.59
N ARG A 34 -10.01 7.73 20.89
CA ARG A 34 -9.34 6.91 19.87
C ARG A 34 -10.33 6.36 18.85
N ALA A 35 -11.46 5.82 19.32
CA ALA A 35 -12.50 5.30 18.44
C ALA A 35 -13.10 6.40 17.54
N ALA A 36 -13.35 7.59 18.10
CA ALA A 36 -13.86 8.72 17.32
C ALA A 36 -12.88 9.18 16.24
N ILE A 37 -11.58 9.23 16.54
CA ILE A 37 -10.55 9.57 15.56
C ILE A 37 -10.52 8.51 14.43
N ARG A 38 -10.47 7.22 14.78
CA ARG A 38 -10.48 6.12 13.79
C ARG A 38 -11.70 6.21 12.85
N ASN A 39 -12.88 6.44 13.41
CA ASN A 39 -14.10 6.54 12.60
C ASN A 39 -14.05 7.72 11.61
N ARG A 40 -13.50 8.87 12.03
CA ARG A 40 -13.37 10.03 11.13
C ARG A 40 -12.30 9.84 10.07
N VAL A 41 -11.18 9.20 10.42
CA VAL A 41 -10.15 8.81 9.46
C VAL A 41 -10.77 7.89 8.40
N ALA A 42 -11.44 6.81 8.81
CA ALA A 42 -12.07 5.87 7.89
C ALA A 42 -13.13 6.53 6.98
N ALA A 43 -13.94 7.44 7.52
CA ALA A 43 -14.91 8.21 6.74
C ALA A 43 -14.22 9.11 5.72
N ALA A 44 -13.23 9.90 6.14
CA ALA A 44 -12.49 10.80 5.25
C ALA A 44 -11.78 10.04 4.11
N LEU A 45 -11.25 8.86 4.39
CA LEU A 45 -10.61 8.00 3.39
C LEU A 45 -11.63 7.49 2.36
N SER A 46 -12.84 7.16 2.80
CA SER A 46 -13.93 6.74 1.91
C SER A 46 -14.41 7.89 1.02
N ASP A 47 -14.44 9.11 1.55
CA ASP A 47 -14.88 10.30 0.82
C ASP A 47 -13.99 10.62 -0.39
N PHE A 48 -12.69 10.27 -0.39
CA PHE A 48 -11.82 10.49 -1.55
C PHE A 48 -12.31 9.80 -2.83
N ALA A 49 -13.03 8.68 -2.71
CA ALA A 49 -13.66 8.04 -3.88
C ALA A 49 -14.74 8.94 -4.51
N GLU A 50 -15.54 9.60 -3.67
CA GLU A 50 -16.57 10.56 -4.10
C GLU A 50 -15.93 11.82 -4.69
N LEU A 51 -14.89 12.36 -4.05
CA LEU A 51 -14.17 13.53 -4.54
C LEU A 51 -13.57 13.28 -5.94
N ASN A 52 -12.94 12.12 -6.15
CA ASN A 52 -12.35 11.78 -7.44
C ASN A 52 -13.39 11.61 -8.56
N GLN A 53 -14.60 11.15 -8.22
CA GLN A 53 -15.68 10.93 -9.19
C GLN A 53 -16.44 12.21 -9.54
N HIS A 54 -16.66 13.08 -8.56
CA HIS A 54 -17.60 14.18 -8.70
C HIS A 54 -16.96 15.56 -8.82
N TRP A 55 -15.72 15.76 -8.35
CA TRP A 55 -15.09 17.06 -8.49
C TRP A 55 -14.66 17.36 -9.92
N THR A 56 -14.81 18.62 -10.29
CA THR A 56 -14.23 19.18 -11.50
C THR A 56 -12.72 19.38 -11.34
N GLU A 57 -12.01 19.51 -12.46
CA GLU A 57 -10.58 19.87 -12.44
C GLU A 57 -10.33 21.18 -11.71
N LYS A 58 -11.23 22.15 -11.86
CA LYS A 58 -11.15 23.47 -11.23
C LYS A 58 -11.21 23.37 -9.70
N GLU A 59 -12.09 22.51 -9.16
CA GLU A 59 -12.21 22.28 -7.72
C GLU A 59 -10.95 21.61 -7.17
N ARG A 60 -10.45 20.56 -7.84
CA ARG A 60 -9.19 19.91 -7.46
C ARG A 60 -8.02 20.89 -7.40
N ARG A 61 -7.85 21.73 -8.43
CA ARG A 61 -6.76 22.72 -8.49
C ARG A 61 -6.87 23.74 -7.35
N ARG A 62 -8.08 24.25 -7.10
CA ARG A 62 -8.30 25.23 -6.04
C ARG A 62 -7.97 24.66 -4.64
N THR A 63 -8.29 23.40 -4.39
CA THR A 63 -7.91 22.76 -3.12
C THR A 63 -6.39 22.66 -2.97
N LEU A 64 -5.66 22.34 -4.04
CA LEU A 64 -4.20 22.33 -4.00
C LEU A 64 -3.60 23.71 -3.72
N ASP A 65 -4.21 24.78 -4.24
CA ASP A 65 -3.78 26.16 -3.97
C ASP A 65 -3.94 26.56 -2.49
N GLU A 66 -4.82 25.89 -1.75
CA GLU A 66 -5.10 26.13 -0.33
C GLU A 66 -4.21 25.28 0.61
N VAL A 67 -3.62 24.19 0.10
CA VAL A 67 -2.71 23.33 0.86
C VAL A 67 -1.32 23.96 0.88
N LYS A 68 -0.86 24.34 2.08
CA LYS A 68 0.51 24.76 2.29
C LYS A 68 1.44 23.54 2.12
N ASP A 69 2.55 23.71 1.42
CA ASP A 69 3.58 22.67 1.28
C ASP A 69 2.97 21.35 0.73
N SER A 70 2.29 21.45 -0.42
CA SER A 70 1.52 20.34 -1.01
C SER A 70 2.31 19.06 -1.26
N GLU A 71 3.60 19.16 -1.57
CA GLU A 71 4.50 18.01 -1.74
C GLU A 71 4.74 17.26 -0.43
N GLU A 72 5.02 17.99 0.66
CA GLU A 72 5.20 17.41 2.00
C GLU A 72 3.89 16.79 2.49
N THR A 73 2.77 17.48 2.31
CA THR A 73 1.44 16.94 2.66
C THR A 73 1.14 15.65 1.88
N ALA A 74 1.50 15.58 0.59
CA ALA A 74 1.34 14.37 -0.20
C ALA A 74 2.25 13.24 0.30
N ALA A 75 3.49 13.55 0.69
CA ALA A 75 4.42 12.59 1.28
C ALA A 75 3.87 12.01 2.60
N ASP A 76 3.34 12.84 3.51
CA ASP A 76 2.73 12.39 4.76
C ASP A 76 1.52 11.46 4.53
N ILE A 77 0.71 11.76 3.51
CA ILE A 77 -0.42 10.90 3.12
C ILE A 77 0.09 9.55 2.59
N ILE A 78 1.13 9.56 1.75
CA ILE A 78 1.73 8.35 1.22
C ILE A 78 2.38 7.52 2.33
N GLU A 79 3.07 8.15 3.29
CA GLU A 79 3.62 7.50 4.48
C GLU A 79 2.51 6.83 5.30
N PHE A 80 1.42 7.55 5.58
CA PHE A 80 0.28 6.99 6.31
C PHE A 80 -0.31 5.76 5.60
N LEU A 81 -0.48 5.83 4.28
CA LEU A 81 -0.98 4.70 3.48
C LEU A 81 0.04 3.55 3.39
N TYR A 82 1.34 3.86 3.38
CA TYR A 82 2.41 2.87 3.40
C TYR A 82 2.34 2.06 4.67
N ILE A 83 2.33 2.74 5.83
CA ILE A 83 2.23 2.08 7.14
C ILE A 83 0.95 1.25 7.19
N TRP A 84 -0.21 1.86 6.90
CA TRP A 84 -1.49 1.17 7.03
C TRP A 84 -1.59 -0.08 6.14
N LEU A 85 -1.23 0.00 4.86
CA LEU A 85 -1.34 -1.16 3.97
C LEU A 85 -0.28 -2.23 4.25
N ASN A 86 0.83 -1.88 4.90
CA ASN A 86 1.86 -2.83 5.33
C ASN A 86 1.66 -3.34 6.77
N GLU A 87 0.78 -2.77 7.59
CA GLU A 87 0.54 -3.28 8.96
C GLU A 87 0.15 -4.76 8.95
N ARG A 88 -0.66 -5.19 7.98
CA ARG A 88 -0.99 -6.63 7.81
C ARG A 88 0.18 -7.44 7.28
N ALA A 89 0.94 -6.85 6.37
CA ALA A 89 2.11 -7.52 5.80
C ALA A 89 3.23 -7.70 6.83
N ALA A 90 3.29 -6.84 7.85
CA ALA A 90 4.24 -6.92 8.95
C ALA A 90 3.75 -7.81 10.12
N ASP A 91 2.48 -8.23 10.13
CA ASP A 91 1.92 -9.07 11.18
C ASP A 91 2.15 -10.57 10.86
N PRO A 92 2.92 -11.31 11.68
CA PRO A 92 3.13 -12.74 11.50
C PRO A 92 1.84 -13.53 11.33
N GLU A 93 0.77 -13.18 12.06
CA GLU A 93 -0.49 -13.94 12.02
C GLU A 93 -1.22 -13.79 10.68
N GLU A 94 -1.14 -12.60 10.07
CA GLU A 94 -1.76 -12.26 8.78
C GLU A 94 -0.91 -12.73 7.58
N MET A 95 0.33 -13.12 7.84
CA MET A 95 1.28 -13.57 6.83
C MET A 95 1.45 -15.09 6.78
N VAL A 96 0.55 -15.85 7.42
CA VAL A 96 0.46 -17.30 7.26
C VAL A 96 -0.75 -17.67 6.41
N GLY A 97 -0.50 -18.40 5.32
CA GLY A 97 -1.52 -18.95 4.42
C GLY A 97 -1.68 -18.18 3.11
N ASP A 98 -2.79 -18.43 2.42
CA ASP A 98 -2.97 -18.08 1.00
C ASP A 98 -3.05 -16.57 0.70
N GLN A 99 -3.21 -15.72 1.71
CA GLN A 99 -3.33 -14.27 1.55
C GLN A 99 -2.02 -13.51 1.76
N ALA A 100 -0.93 -14.19 2.11
CA ALA A 100 0.35 -13.55 2.45
C ALA A 100 0.88 -12.67 1.31
N ASP A 101 0.86 -13.17 0.06
CA ASP A 101 1.31 -12.41 -1.12
C ASP A 101 0.41 -11.19 -1.40
N ASP A 102 -0.89 -11.35 -1.17
CA ASP A 102 -1.86 -10.27 -1.34
C ASP A 102 -1.67 -9.16 -0.30
N ASN A 103 -1.39 -9.54 0.94
CA ASN A 103 -1.06 -8.63 2.03
C ASN A 103 0.26 -7.91 1.76
N ALA A 104 1.32 -8.64 1.41
CA ALA A 104 2.63 -8.05 1.07
C ALA A 104 2.52 -7.05 -0.08
N LEU A 105 1.76 -7.36 -1.12
CA LEU A 105 1.65 -6.50 -2.30
C LEU A 105 0.57 -5.42 -2.22
N ALA A 106 -0.15 -5.31 -1.09
CA ALA A 106 -1.31 -4.43 -0.96
C ALA A 106 -0.97 -2.96 -1.24
N PHE A 107 0.07 -2.42 -0.61
CA PHE A 107 0.49 -1.02 -0.82
C PHE A 107 0.89 -0.77 -2.27
N ARG A 108 1.76 -1.61 -2.84
CA ARG A 108 2.23 -1.47 -4.22
C ARG A 108 1.06 -1.50 -5.21
N ARG A 109 0.11 -2.43 -5.03
CA ARG A 109 -1.10 -2.54 -5.86
C ARG A 109 -1.95 -1.28 -5.77
N ALA A 110 -2.16 -0.76 -4.56
CA ALA A 110 -2.90 0.49 -4.36
C ALA A 110 -2.20 1.68 -5.02
N LEU A 111 -0.87 1.80 -4.89
CA LEU A 111 -0.08 2.86 -5.49
C LEU A 111 -0.11 2.80 -7.04
N CYS A 112 0.15 1.64 -7.64
CA CYS A 112 0.05 1.46 -9.09
C CYS A 112 -1.37 1.76 -9.59
N GLY A 113 -2.40 1.28 -8.89
CA GLY A 113 -3.80 1.54 -9.22
C GLY A 113 -4.18 3.01 -9.11
N GLY A 114 -3.71 3.69 -8.07
CA GLY A 114 -3.90 5.13 -7.84
C GLY A 114 -3.26 5.97 -8.94
N ILE A 115 -2.00 5.67 -9.32
CA ILE A 115 -1.32 6.34 -10.43
C ILE A 115 -2.04 6.08 -11.75
N LYS A 116 -2.48 4.84 -12.02
CA LYS A 116 -3.20 4.51 -13.26
C LYS A 116 -4.50 5.31 -13.39
N LYS A 117 -5.30 5.36 -12.32
CA LYS A 117 -6.51 6.20 -12.24
C LYS A 117 -6.17 7.69 -12.39
N GLY A 118 -5.12 8.15 -11.72
CA GLY A 118 -4.62 9.53 -11.82
C GLY A 118 -4.30 9.93 -13.26
N LYS A 119 -3.55 9.10 -13.99
CA LYS A 119 -3.19 9.42 -15.38
C LYS A 119 -4.36 9.36 -16.37
N GLN A 120 -5.43 8.60 -16.07
CA GLN A 120 -6.68 8.65 -16.85
C GLN A 120 -7.27 10.07 -16.89
N HIS A 121 -7.12 10.85 -15.81
CA HIS A 121 -7.57 12.24 -15.77
C HIS A 121 -6.78 13.17 -16.71
N PHE A 122 -5.59 12.76 -17.14
CA PHE A 122 -4.74 13.51 -18.08
C PHE A 122 -4.73 12.89 -19.48
N GLY A 123 -5.69 12.00 -19.80
CA GLY A 123 -5.81 11.37 -21.12
C GLY A 123 -4.71 10.38 -21.47
N SER A 124 -3.91 9.95 -20.48
CA SER A 124 -2.78 9.03 -20.68
C SER A 124 -2.90 7.84 -19.73
N ALA A 125 -3.77 6.89 -19.98
CA ALA A 125 -3.75 5.66 -19.18
C ALA A 125 -2.63 4.74 -19.70
N PRO A 126 -1.48 4.59 -19.02
CA PRO A 126 -0.55 3.54 -19.39
C PRO A 126 -1.21 2.18 -19.12
N ASP A 127 -0.95 1.20 -19.97
CA ASP A 127 -1.45 -0.16 -19.77
C ASP A 127 -0.94 -0.74 -18.43
N PRO A 128 0.38 -0.70 -18.14
CA PRO A 128 0.91 -0.89 -16.78
C PRO A 128 1.62 0.35 -16.21
N VAL A 129 1.31 0.70 -14.95
CA VAL A 129 2.18 1.59 -14.15
C VAL A 129 3.29 0.74 -13.55
N LEU A 130 4.49 0.86 -14.12
CA LEU A 130 5.66 0.15 -13.65
C LEU A 130 6.37 0.96 -12.57
N ILE A 131 6.36 0.43 -11.35
CA ILE A 131 7.36 0.73 -10.33
C ILE A 131 8.47 -0.31 -10.53
N ASP A 132 9.72 0.09 -10.41
CA ASP A 132 10.85 -0.83 -10.55
C ASP A 132 10.63 -2.09 -9.68
N SER A 133 10.82 -3.27 -10.27
CA SER A 133 10.67 -4.55 -9.56
C SER A 133 11.61 -4.63 -8.36
N ASN A 134 12.73 -3.92 -8.42
CA ASN A 134 13.74 -3.90 -7.36
C ASN A 134 13.41 -2.93 -6.22
N THR A 135 12.35 -2.12 -6.34
CA THR A 135 11.88 -1.30 -5.22
C THR A 135 11.01 -2.17 -4.32
N GLU A 136 11.54 -2.50 -3.15
CA GLU A 136 10.81 -3.15 -2.06
C GLU A 136 9.86 -2.11 -1.45
N LEU A 137 8.56 -2.32 -1.67
CA LEU A 137 7.47 -1.47 -1.16
C LEU A 137 6.50 -2.32 -0.33
N PHE A 138 7.06 -3.26 0.41
CA PHE A 138 6.38 -4.23 1.24
C PHE A 138 7.24 -4.51 2.47
N GLU A 139 6.57 -4.78 3.59
CA GLU A 139 7.21 -5.24 4.82
C GLU A 139 6.78 -6.68 5.07
N ILE A 140 7.71 -7.59 5.34
CA ILE A 140 7.40 -8.99 5.68
C ILE A 140 8.05 -9.27 7.03
N PRO A 141 7.38 -9.97 7.97
CA PRO A 141 7.97 -10.34 9.24
C PRO A 141 9.18 -11.25 9.04
N SER A 142 10.20 -11.02 9.86
CA SER A 142 11.39 -11.84 9.90
C SER A 142 11.09 -13.26 10.40
N ALA A 143 11.98 -14.21 10.10
CA ALA A 143 11.91 -15.57 10.64
C ALA A 143 11.82 -15.60 12.18
N ASP A 144 12.50 -14.68 12.88
CA ASP A 144 12.45 -14.58 14.34
C ASP A 144 11.07 -14.15 14.85
N GLU A 145 10.42 -13.21 14.16
CA GLU A 145 9.05 -12.76 14.49
C GLU A 145 8.02 -13.85 14.23
N LEU A 146 8.13 -14.52 13.08
CA LEU A 146 7.34 -15.71 12.77
C LEU A 146 7.54 -16.79 13.84
N GLN A 147 8.80 -17.05 14.23
CA GLN A 147 9.12 -18.05 15.25
C GLN A 147 8.47 -17.76 16.61
N ARG A 148 8.44 -16.49 17.01
CA ARG A 148 8.00 -16.07 18.33
C ARG A 148 6.49 -15.97 18.46
N GLU A 149 5.82 -15.41 17.46
CA GLU A 149 4.41 -15.00 17.57
C GLU A 149 3.43 -16.09 17.14
N LEU A 150 3.82 -16.99 16.23
CA LEU A 150 2.89 -17.98 15.69
C LEU A 150 2.47 -19.04 16.72
N ASN A 151 1.18 -19.34 16.76
CA ASN A 151 0.61 -20.38 17.59
C ASN A 151 0.77 -21.78 16.96
N THR A 152 0.49 -22.84 17.71
CA THR A 152 0.66 -24.24 17.26
C THR A 152 -0.09 -24.58 15.98
N SER A 153 -1.28 -24.01 15.74
CA SER A 153 -2.05 -24.28 14.52
C SER A 153 -1.44 -23.61 13.30
N GLN A 154 -1.01 -22.35 13.44
CA GLN A 154 -0.28 -21.61 12.40
C GLN A 154 1.06 -22.29 12.07
N TRP A 155 1.75 -22.82 13.08
CA TRP A 155 2.98 -23.61 12.85
C TRP A 155 2.76 -24.83 11.97
N ARG A 156 1.62 -25.51 12.10
CA ARG A 156 1.32 -26.67 11.26
C ARG A 156 1.12 -26.25 9.81
N LEU A 157 0.39 -25.16 9.58
CA LEU A 157 0.18 -24.60 8.24
C LEU A 157 1.51 -24.19 7.59
N LEU A 158 2.37 -23.51 8.34
CA LEU A 158 3.68 -23.09 7.86
C LEU A 158 4.56 -24.31 7.53
N ASN A 159 4.60 -25.32 8.39
CA ASN A 159 5.37 -26.53 8.17
C ASN A 159 4.86 -27.31 6.93
N GLU A 160 3.55 -27.41 6.76
CA GLU A 160 2.91 -28.03 5.59
C GLU A 160 3.28 -27.28 4.29
N TYR A 161 3.21 -25.95 4.30
CA TYR A 161 3.62 -25.12 3.17
C TYR A 161 5.10 -25.34 2.80
N VAL A 162 5.99 -25.28 3.80
CA VAL A 162 7.43 -25.44 3.59
C VAL A 162 7.73 -26.83 3.01
N ARG A 163 7.13 -27.89 3.56
CA ARG A 163 7.29 -29.25 3.04
C ARG A 163 6.82 -29.38 1.59
N GLY A 164 5.66 -28.81 1.27
CA GLY A 164 5.13 -28.81 -0.10
C GLY A 164 6.00 -28.03 -1.08
N THR A 165 6.75 -27.03 -0.60
CA THR A 165 7.57 -26.15 -1.44
C THR A 165 8.98 -26.70 -1.67
N PHE A 166 9.57 -27.39 -0.69
CA PHE A 166 11.00 -27.76 -0.70
C PHE A 166 11.28 -29.28 -0.81
N GLU A 167 10.31 -30.08 -1.29
CA GLU A 167 10.46 -31.53 -1.53
C GLU A 167 10.96 -32.33 -0.30
N GLY A 168 10.47 -32.00 0.90
CA GLY A 168 10.78 -32.74 2.13
C GLY A 168 10.10 -34.12 2.19
N ASP A 169 10.68 -35.06 2.95
CA ASP A 169 10.06 -36.38 3.18
C ASP A 169 8.70 -36.22 3.91
N ASP A 170 7.70 -37.00 3.52
CA ASP A 170 6.28 -36.74 3.85
C ASP A 170 5.93 -36.97 5.34
N ASP A 171 6.88 -37.45 6.14
CA ASP A 171 6.70 -37.72 7.56
C ASP A 171 7.65 -36.90 8.47
N GLU A 172 8.56 -36.08 7.91
CA GLU A 172 9.53 -35.33 8.71
C GLU A 172 8.93 -33.99 9.19
N VAL A 173 9.04 -33.73 10.51
CA VAL A 173 8.66 -32.45 11.11
C VAL A 173 9.91 -31.58 11.22
N ILE A 174 10.00 -30.58 10.36
CA ILE A 174 11.10 -29.60 10.36
C ILE A 174 11.09 -28.80 11.67
N GLU A 175 12.28 -28.49 12.20
CA GLU A 175 12.42 -27.64 13.38
C GLU A 175 11.79 -26.25 13.14
N LYS A 176 11.19 -25.66 14.19
CA LYS A 176 10.46 -24.39 14.06
C LYS A 176 11.30 -23.25 13.47
N SER A 177 12.56 -23.12 13.91
CA SER A 177 13.48 -22.10 13.39
C SER A 177 13.79 -22.32 11.92
N GLU A 178 14.00 -23.56 11.51
CA GLU A 178 14.28 -23.89 10.11
C GLU A 178 13.05 -23.65 9.24
N ALA A 179 11.87 -24.08 9.69
CA ALA A 179 10.61 -23.82 9.00
C ALA A 179 10.35 -22.31 8.84
N ALA A 180 10.56 -21.50 9.89
CA ALA A 180 10.39 -20.05 9.82
C ALA A 180 11.34 -19.38 8.81
N ASN A 181 12.62 -19.77 8.79
CA ASN A 181 13.60 -19.27 7.82
C ASN A 181 13.23 -19.65 6.39
N GLN A 182 12.86 -20.92 6.16
CA GLN A 182 12.46 -21.38 4.83
C GLN A 182 11.17 -20.69 4.36
N TYR A 183 10.23 -20.43 5.29
CA TYR A 183 9.01 -19.70 5.00
C TYR A 183 9.28 -18.23 4.61
N GLU A 184 10.10 -17.51 5.38
CA GLU A 184 10.48 -16.13 5.06
C GLU A 184 11.12 -16.05 3.65
N ILE A 185 12.07 -16.94 3.36
CA ILE A 185 12.72 -17.03 2.05
C ILE A 185 11.68 -17.32 0.95
N GLY A 186 10.79 -18.29 1.19
CA GLY A 186 9.70 -18.65 0.27
C GLY A 186 8.79 -17.45 -0.04
N LEU A 187 8.38 -16.70 0.99
CA LEU A 187 7.56 -15.50 0.84
C LEU A 187 8.26 -14.43 0.01
N GLN A 188 9.54 -14.14 0.31
CA GLN A 188 10.32 -13.16 -0.44
C GLN A 188 10.45 -13.57 -1.91
N LEU A 189 10.64 -14.85 -2.19
CA LEU A 189 10.70 -15.38 -3.55
C LEU A 189 9.35 -15.29 -4.26
N ALA A 190 8.25 -15.67 -3.60
CA ALA A 190 6.90 -15.61 -4.16
C ALA A 190 6.52 -14.17 -4.53
N VAL A 191 6.76 -13.21 -3.62
CA VAL A 191 6.52 -11.79 -3.87
C VAL A 191 7.37 -11.29 -5.03
N ARG A 192 8.68 -11.62 -5.07
CA ARG A 192 9.57 -11.21 -6.17
C ARG A 192 9.18 -11.84 -7.51
N ASP A 193 8.74 -13.09 -7.50
CA ASP A 193 8.28 -13.81 -8.69
C ASP A 193 6.99 -13.19 -9.24
N GLU A 194 6.02 -12.86 -8.38
CA GLU A 194 4.80 -12.15 -8.76
C GLU A 194 5.12 -10.76 -9.36
N LEU A 195 6.09 -10.04 -8.79
CA LEU A 195 6.57 -8.78 -9.35
C LEU A 195 7.22 -8.95 -10.72
N HIS A 196 8.01 -10.02 -10.89
CA HIS A 196 8.65 -10.35 -12.17
C HIS A 196 7.61 -10.71 -13.23
N HIS A 197 6.66 -11.59 -12.92
CA HIS A 197 5.58 -11.98 -13.83
C HIS A 197 4.74 -10.79 -14.29
N ARG A 198 4.43 -9.86 -13.40
CA ARG A 198 3.73 -8.62 -13.76
C ARG A 198 4.52 -7.75 -14.73
N ARG A 199 5.84 -7.66 -14.55
CA ARG A 199 6.72 -6.93 -15.48
C ARG A 199 6.75 -7.59 -16.85
N VAL A 200 6.92 -8.91 -16.90
CA VAL A 200 6.93 -9.65 -18.18
C VAL A 200 5.56 -9.55 -18.87
N GLY A 201 4.46 -9.64 -18.12
CA GLY A 201 3.11 -9.43 -18.63
C GLY A 201 2.92 -8.03 -19.22
N ALA A 202 3.37 -7.00 -18.50
CA ALA A 202 3.38 -5.61 -18.96
C ALA A 202 4.21 -5.40 -20.25
N ASP A 203 5.41 -5.98 -20.32
CA ASP A 203 6.30 -5.90 -21.48
C ASP A 203 5.75 -6.70 -22.69
N SER A 204 4.95 -7.73 -22.45
CA SER A 204 4.31 -8.53 -23.50
C SER A 204 3.10 -7.83 -24.15
N GLU A 205 2.36 -7.01 -23.38
CA GLU A 205 1.32 -6.11 -23.90
C GLU A 205 1.89 -4.88 -24.62
N MET A 206 3.17 -4.52 -24.39
CA MET A 206 3.89 -3.50 -25.15
C MET A 206 4.20 -3.89 -26.62
N ASN A 207 3.52 -4.89 -27.18
CA ASN A 207 3.58 -5.14 -28.62
C ASN A 207 2.73 -4.14 -29.42
N ARG A 208 3.40 -3.05 -29.81
CA ARG A 208 3.29 -2.31 -31.10
C ARG A 208 2.38 -1.07 -31.20
N HIS A 209 2.37 -0.18 -30.21
CA HIS A 209 2.02 1.23 -30.54
C HIS A 209 3.15 1.97 -31.28
N ASP A 210 4.41 1.56 -31.09
CA ASP A 210 5.56 2.09 -31.84
C ASP A 210 5.59 1.67 -33.32
N GLN A 211 4.74 0.73 -33.75
CA GLN A 211 4.56 0.43 -35.19
C GLN A 211 3.43 1.23 -35.85
N MET A 212 2.66 2.01 -35.08
CA MET A 212 1.61 2.89 -35.63
C MET A 212 2.06 4.35 -35.77
N ILE A 213 3.23 4.75 -35.25
CA ILE A 213 3.81 6.06 -35.50
C ILE A 213 4.80 5.97 -36.67
N ARG A 214 4.29 5.79 -37.88
CA ARG A 214 5.00 6.20 -39.10
C ARG A 214 4.11 7.11 -39.94
N ALA A 215 4.69 8.27 -40.25
CA ALA A 215 4.26 9.35 -41.12
C ALA A 215 3.17 10.28 -40.55
N SER A 216 3.60 11.32 -39.82
CA SER A 216 3.13 12.71 -40.00
C SER A 216 3.95 13.67 -39.12
N ILE A 217 5.24 13.83 -39.42
CA ILE A 217 5.95 15.05 -39.03
C ILE A 217 5.90 15.95 -40.27
N PRO A 218 5.23 17.11 -40.24
CA PRO A 218 5.32 18.08 -41.31
C PRO A 218 6.78 18.54 -41.41
N GLN A 219 7.40 18.35 -42.57
CA GLN A 219 8.67 19.01 -42.86
C GLN A 219 8.38 20.51 -42.97
N PHE A 220 9.00 21.30 -42.11
CA PHE A 220 9.06 22.74 -42.28
C PHE A 220 10.16 23.03 -43.30
N ASP A 221 9.76 23.50 -44.48
CA ASP A 221 10.69 24.07 -45.44
C ASP A 221 11.36 25.29 -44.82
N SER A 222 12.69 25.26 -44.82
CA SER A 222 13.52 26.43 -44.52
C SER A 222 13.67 27.23 -45.81
N GLU A 223 13.51 28.56 -45.71
CA GLU A 223 13.53 29.57 -46.78
C GLU A 223 14.54 29.35 -47.93
#